data_AF-S4NPJ5-F1
#
_entry.id   AF-S4NPJ5-F1
#
_cell.length_a   1.000
_cell.length_b   1.000
_cell.length_c   1.000
_cell.angle_alpha   90.00
_cell.angle_beta   90.00
_cell.angle_gamma   90.00
#
_symmetry.space_group_name_H-M   'P 1'
#
loop_
_entity.id
_entity.type
_entity.pdbx_description
1 polymer ?
#
loop_
_entity_poly.entity_id
_entity_poly.type
_entity_poly.pdbx_seq_one_letter_code
_entity_poly.pdbx_strand_id
1 'polypeptide(L)'
;MGKGCIRPVAPEVWDYRIGGVQVIRKWFSFRKRRPDVERQTPLNDILPPTWPARWTVDLIDLINALGLLVALEPRQARLLDAVSSGPLISTDDLRGEGILPVPAYATKEPKPPRKSRRTPGPGQESLDFSD
;
A
#
# COMPACT_ATOMS: atom_id res chain seq x y z
N MET A 1 -34.75 -1.32 0.88
CA MET A 1 -33.67 -1.30 1.89
C MET A 1 -33.60 -2.67 2.53
N GLY A 2 -32.39 -3.26 2.65
CA GLY A 2 -32.20 -4.52 3.38
C GLY A 2 -32.23 -4.31 4.89
N LYS A 3 -32.63 -5.31 5.66
CA LYS A 3 -32.69 -5.29 7.14
C LYS A 3 -31.46 -5.90 7.81
N GLY A 4 -30.42 -6.21 7.03
CA GLY A 4 -29.22 -6.90 7.54
C GLY A 4 -28.41 -6.01 8.49
N CYS A 5 -27.91 -6.60 9.57
CA CYS A 5 -27.03 -5.95 10.54
C CYS A 5 -25.87 -6.89 10.85
N ILE A 6 -24.64 -6.37 10.87
CA ILE A 6 -23.44 -7.08 11.29
C ILE A 6 -23.02 -6.51 12.64
N ARG A 7 -23.00 -7.36 13.67
CA ARG A 7 -22.68 -7.00 15.06
C ARG A 7 -22.32 -8.24 15.89
N PRO A 8 -21.41 -8.15 16.87
CA PRO A 8 -20.61 -6.97 17.22
C PRO A 8 -19.37 -6.79 16.31
N VAL A 9 -18.93 -5.54 16.13
CA VAL A 9 -17.64 -5.19 15.51
C VAL A 9 -16.89 -4.32 16.52
N ALA A 10 -15.65 -4.69 16.85
CA ALA A 10 -14.84 -3.95 17.80
C ALA A 10 -14.53 -2.52 17.27
N PRO A 11 -14.52 -1.47 18.12
CA PRO A 11 -14.26 -0.11 17.69
C PRO A 11 -12.92 0.05 16.95
N GLU A 12 -11.87 -0.64 17.40
CA GLU A 12 -10.53 -0.58 16.80
C GLU A 12 -10.52 -1.13 15.37
N VAL A 13 -11.34 -2.15 15.11
CA VAL A 13 -11.54 -2.74 13.77
C VAL A 13 -12.35 -1.80 12.88
N TRP A 14 -13.40 -1.17 13.42
CA TRP A 14 -14.21 -0.18 12.70
C TRP A 14 -13.41 1.07 12.32
N ASP A 15 -12.60 1.56 13.26
CA ASP A 15 -11.81 2.79 13.12
C ASP A 15 -10.43 2.57 12.51
N TYR A 16 -10.12 1.35 12.06
CA TYR A 16 -8.85 1.02 11.43
C TYR A 16 -8.57 1.91 10.21
N ARG A 17 -7.37 2.52 10.19
CA ARG A 17 -6.96 3.49 9.17
C ARG A 17 -5.63 3.11 8.52
N ILE A 18 -5.53 3.33 7.22
CA ILE A 18 -4.28 3.26 6.46
C ILE A 18 -4.12 4.61 5.74
N GLY A 19 -2.99 5.29 5.96
CA GLY A 19 -2.75 6.61 5.36
C GLY A 19 -3.85 7.64 5.68
N GLY A 20 -4.41 7.60 6.89
CA GLY A 20 -5.51 8.47 7.33
C GLY A 20 -6.91 8.08 6.83
N VAL A 21 -7.03 7.07 5.96
CA VAL A 21 -8.32 6.63 5.40
C VAL A 21 -8.89 5.47 6.20
N GLN A 22 -10.15 5.60 6.66
CA GLN A 22 -10.83 4.49 7.36
C GLN A 22 -11.24 3.40 6.37
N VAL A 23 -10.71 2.19 6.57
CA VAL A 23 -10.71 1.12 5.56
C VAL A 23 -12.14 0.63 5.25
N ILE A 24 -12.94 0.33 6.28
CA ILE A 24 -14.30 -0.18 6.09
C ILE A 24 -15.18 0.85 5.36
N ARG A 25 -15.13 2.13 5.77
CA ARG A 25 -15.87 3.19 5.07
C ARG A 25 -15.44 3.36 3.63
N LYS A 26 -14.14 3.31 3.35
CA LYS A 26 -13.61 3.42 1.99
C LYS A 26 -14.03 2.22 1.13
N TRP A 27 -13.96 1.00 1.66
CA TRP A 27 -14.43 -0.19 0.98
C TRP A 27 -15.93 -0.11 0.63
N PHE A 28 -16.74 0.41 1.56
CA PHE A 28 -18.17 0.60 1.37
C PHE A 28 -18.49 1.72 0.35
N SER A 29 -17.71 2.81 0.30
CA SER A 29 -17.97 3.94 -0.60
C SER A 29 -17.95 3.54 -2.08
N PHE A 30 -17.19 2.50 -2.44
CA PHE A 30 -17.13 1.92 -3.78
C PHE A 30 -18.35 1.05 -4.14
N ARG A 31 -19.12 0.61 -3.14
CA ARG A 31 -20.21 -0.37 -3.30
C ARG A 31 -21.60 0.23 -3.05
N LYS A 32 -21.66 1.55 -2.93
CA LYS A 32 -22.94 2.29 -2.90
C LYS A 32 -23.59 2.26 -4.28
N ARG A 33 -24.92 2.43 -4.32
CA ARG A 33 -25.66 2.61 -5.59
C ARG A 33 -25.11 3.75 -6.46
N ARG A 34 -24.59 4.80 -5.83
CA ARG A 34 -23.78 5.85 -6.47
C ARG A 34 -22.43 5.91 -5.72
N PRO A 35 -21.37 5.30 -6.28
CA PRO A 35 -20.05 5.28 -5.65
C PRO A 35 -19.41 6.67 -5.57
N ASP A 36 -18.61 6.91 -4.52
CA ASP A 36 -17.84 8.15 -4.37
C ASP A 36 -16.50 8.04 -5.12
N VAL A 37 -16.57 7.92 -6.44
CA VAL A 37 -15.40 7.81 -7.32
C VAL A 37 -15.49 8.79 -8.46
N GLU A 38 -14.32 9.25 -8.90
CA GLU A 38 -14.22 9.99 -10.14
C GLU A 38 -14.60 9.10 -11.33
N ARG A 39 -15.47 9.60 -12.20
CA ARG A 39 -15.91 8.87 -13.38
C ARG A 39 -14.91 9.10 -14.50
N GLN A 40 -14.01 8.14 -14.68
CA GLN A 40 -12.98 8.22 -15.71
C GLN A 40 -13.41 7.57 -17.02
N THR A 41 -14.28 6.55 -16.98
CA THR A 41 -14.72 5.81 -18.17
C THR A 41 -16.18 5.35 -18.06
N PRO A 42 -16.87 5.03 -19.18
CA PRO A 42 -18.21 4.44 -19.18
C PRO A 42 -18.32 3.11 -18.42
N LEU A 43 -17.20 2.40 -18.20
CA LEU A 43 -17.17 1.17 -17.42
C LEU A 43 -17.53 1.41 -15.94
N ASN A 44 -17.28 2.63 -15.42
CA ASN A 44 -17.60 2.99 -14.03
C ASN A 44 -19.11 3.05 -13.75
N ASP A 45 -19.94 3.11 -14.80
CA ASP A 45 -21.40 3.11 -14.68
C ASP A 45 -22.00 1.69 -14.61
N ILE A 46 -21.18 0.66 -14.87
CA ILE A 46 -21.59 -0.75 -14.80
C ILE A 46 -21.51 -1.20 -13.33
N LEU A 47 -22.63 -1.07 -12.61
CA LEU A 47 -22.75 -1.41 -11.20
C LEU A 47 -23.83 -2.49 -10.98
N PRO A 48 -23.65 -3.38 -9.98
CA PRO A 48 -24.70 -4.32 -9.61
C PRO A 48 -26.01 -3.60 -9.24
N PRO A 49 -27.18 -4.06 -9.73
CA PRO A 49 -28.46 -3.40 -9.49
C PRO A 49 -28.94 -3.58 -8.03
N THR A 50 -28.47 -4.63 -7.35
CA THR A 50 -28.78 -4.95 -5.97
C THR A 50 -27.51 -5.34 -5.21
N TRP A 51 -27.57 -5.34 -3.89
CA TRP A 51 -26.49 -5.84 -3.03
C TRP A 51 -26.33 -7.35 -3.21
N PRO A 52 -25.24 -7.84 -3.81
CA PRO A 52 -25.03 -9.26 -4.00
C PRO A 52 -24.57 -9.92 -2.70
N ALA A 53 -24.99 -11.16 -2.43
CA ALA A 53 -24.61 -11.88 -1.21
C ALA A 53 -23.08 -11.97 -1.01
N ARG A 54 -22.31 -12.09 -2.11
CA ARG A 54 -20.83 -12.10 -2.07
C ARG A 54 -20.24 -10.86 -1.39
N TRP A 55 -20.85 -9.68 -1.52
CA TRP A 55 -20.32 -8.47 -0.87
C TRP A 55 -20.48 -8.52 0.64
N THR A 56 -21.48 -9.24 1.16
CA THR A 56 -21.57 -9.49 2.61
C THR A 56 -20.42 -10.39 3.07
N VAL A 57 -20.08 -11.41 2.28
CA VAL A 57 -18.93 -12.30 2.57
C VAL A 57 -17.63 -11.50 2.54
N ASP A 58 -17.39 -10.73 1.47
CA ASP A 58 -16.22 -9.86 1.33
C ASP A 58 -16.08 -8.89 2.52
N LEU A 59 -17.21 -8.33 3.01
CA LEU A 59 -17.21 -7.42 4.16
C LEU A 59 -16.84 -8.14 5.46
N ILE A 60 -17.34 -9.36 5.67
CA ILE A 60 -17.02 -10.18 6.83
C ILE A 60 -15.53 -10.55 6.80
N ASP A 61 -15.02 -10.97 5.64
CA ASP A 61 -13.60 -11.29 5.47
C ASP A 61 -12.70 -10.08 5.71
N LEU A 62 -13.11 -8.89 5.23
CA LEU A 62 -12.41 -7.64 5.53
C LEU A 62 -12.39 -7.35 7.04
N ILE A 63 -13.53 -7.46 7.73
CA ILE A 63 -13.62 -7.25 9.17
C ILE A 63 -12.69 -8.23 9.92
N ASN A 64 -12.67 -9.50 9.51
CA ASN A 64 -11.81 -10.51 10.10
C ASN A 64 -10.32 -10.20 9.88
N ALA A 65 -9.93 -9.83 8.65
CA ALA A 65 -8.56 -9.46 8.35
C ALA A 65 -8.10 -8.25 9.17
N LEU A 66 -8.95 -7.21 9.29
CA LEU A 66 -8.67 -6.05 10.13
C LEU A 66 -8.57 -6.42 11.61
N GLY A 67 -9.41 -7.34 12.10
CA GLY A 67 -9.31 -7.88 13.46
C GLY A 67 -7.97 -8.58 13.73
N LEU A 68 -7.50 -9.38 12.78
CA LEU A 68 -6.19 -10.03 12.87
C LEU A 68 -5.04 -9.03 12.85
N LEU A 69 -5.16 -7.96 12.05
CA LEU A 69 -4.17 -6.88 12.03
C LEU A 69 -4.10 -6.17 13.38
N VAL A 70 -5.24 -5.73 13.91
CA VAL A 70 -5.33 -5.10 15.25
C VAL A 70 -4.69 -5.98 16.32
N ALA A 71 -4.94 -7.29 16.28
CA ALA A 71 -4.34 -8.23 17.23
C ALA A 71 -2.80 -8.33 17.11
N LEU A 72 -2.25 -8.11 15.91
CA LEU A 72 -0.81 -8.17 15.63
C LEU A 72 -0.07 -6.86 15.91
N GLU A 73 -0.76 -5.72 15.88
CA GLU A 73 -0.17 -4.38 16.03
C GLU A 73 0.78 -4.25 17.24
N PRO A 74 0.45 -4.74 18.46
CA PRO A 74 1.37 -4.61 19.60
C PRO A 74 2.70 -5.32 19.37
N ARG A 75 2.70 -6.47 18.67
CA ARG A 75 3.92 -7.20 18.34
C ARG A 75 4.70 -6.49 17.23
N GLN A 76 4.01 -5.92 16.24
CA GLN A 76 4.64 -5.15 15.18
C GLN A 76 5.32 -3.88 15.74
N ALA A 77 4.65 -3.17 16.65
CA ALA A 77 5.20 -1.99 17.30
C ALA A 77 6.49 -2.31 18.08
N ARG A 78 6.49 -3.41 18.85
CA ARG A 78 7.70 -3.86 19.58
C ARG A 78 8.84 -4.23 18.64
N LEU A 79 8.54 -4.91 17.54
CA LEU A 79 9.55 -5.26 16.55
C LEU A 79 10.12 -4.02 15.87
N LEU A 80 9.26 -3.08 15.49
CA LEU A 80 9.67 -1.83 14.87
C LEU A 80 10.54 -1.01 15.81
N ASP A 81 10.17 -0.92 17.08
CA ASP A 81 10.95 -0.24 18.11
C ASP A 81 12.34 -0.90 18.28
N ALA A 82 12.38 -2.22 18.44
CA ALA A 82 13.64 -2.96 18.59
C ALA A 82 14.59 -2.80 17.38
N VAL A 83 14.05 -2.74 16.16
CA VAL A 83 14.84 -2.50 14.95
C VAL A 83 15.29 -1.04 14.88
N SER A 84 14.42 -0.10 15.23
CA SER A 84 14.68 1.34 15.12
C SER A 84 15.64 1.85 16.20
N SER A 85 15.65 1.22 17.38
CA SER A 85 16.60 1.50 18.46
C SER A 85 17.87 0.64 18.40
N GLY A 86 17.97 -0.24 17.39
CA GLY A 86 19.09 -1.16 17.24
C GLY A 86 20.40 -0.44 16.91
N PRO A 87 21.55 -1.07 17.19
CA PRO A 87 22.85 -0.52 16.80
C PRO A 87 22.93 -0.37 15.27
N LEU A 88 23.48 0.76 14.84
CA LEU A 88 23.77 1.00 13.42
C LEU A 88 25.13 0.40 13.06
N ILE A 89 25.22 -0.12 11.84
CA ILE A 89 26.49 -0.61 11.28
C ILE A 89 27.32 0.61 10.88
N SER A 90 28.47 0.79 11.52
CA SER A 90 29.39 1.90 11.23
C SER A 90 30.31 1.59 10.05
N THR A 91 30.98 2.61 9.53
CA THR A 91 32.02 2.43 8.52
C THR A 91 33.21 1.62 9.03
N ASP A 92 33.51 1.71 10.32
CA ASP A 92 34.63 0.98 10.92
C ASP A 92 34.29 -0.49 11.08
N ASP A 93 33.05 -0.83 11.40
CA ASP A 93 32.57 -2.22 11.38
C ASP A 93 32.73 -2.83 9.99
N LEU A 94 32.35 -2.09 8.94
CA LEU A 94 32.49 -2.55 7.56
C LEU A 94 33.96 -2.68 7.12
N ARG A 95 34.87 -1.86 7.63
CA ARG A 95 36.32 -1.98 7.37
C ARG A 95 36.92 -3.17 8.13
N GLY A 96 36.52 -3.37 9.39
CA GLY A 96 36.96 -4.48 10.22
C GLY A 96 36.59 -5.84 9.61
N GLU A 97 35.40 -5.92 9.01
CA GLU A 97 34.92 -7.11 8.28
C GLU A 97 35.44 -7.20 6.83
N GLY A 98 36.29 -6.27 6.38
CA GLY A 98 36.88 -6.28 5.03
C GLY A 98 35.89 -6.02 3.89
N ILE A 99 34.68 -5.52 4.19
CA ILE A 99 33.69 -5.09 3.20
C ILE A 99 34.14 -3.76 2.55
N LEU A 100 34.70 -2.86 3.37
CA LEU A 100 35.34 -1.63 2.91
C LEU A 100 36.87 -1.77 2.92
N PRO A 101 37.59 -1.13 1.96
CA PRO A 101 37.06 -0.23 0.93
C PRO A 101 36.34 -0.96 -0.21
N VAL A 102 35.38 -0.28 -0.84
CA VAL A 102 34.68 -0.79 -2.02
C VAL A 102 35.71 -1.12 -3.12
N PRO A 103 35.63 -2.31 -3.76
CA PRO A 103 36.52 -2.67 -4.85
C PRO A 103 36.46 -1.65 -6.00
N ALA A 104 37.61 -1.35 -6.63
CA ALA A 104 37.72 -0.32 -7.67
C ALA A 104 36.76 -0.50 -8.86
N TYR A 105 36.33 -1.72 -9.17
CA TYR A 105 35.36 -1.99 -10.24
C TYR A 105 33.95 -1.51 -9.90
N ALA A 106 33.60 -1.42 -8.61
CA ALA A 106 32.29 -1.05 -8.09
C ALA A 106 32.22 0.43 -7.65
N THR A 107 33.34 1.16 -7.70
CA THR A 107 33.39 2.61 -7.46
C THR A 107 32.95 3.42 -8.69
N LYS A 108 32.82 2.79 -9.86
CA LYS A 108 32.37 3.47 -11.09
C LYS A 108 30.91 3.87 -10.94
N GLU A 109 30.60 5.12 -11.25
CA GLU A 109 29.24 5.60 -11.27
C GLU A 109 28.35 4.75 -12.21
N PRO A 110 27.10 4.48 -11.83
CA PRO A 110 26.18 3.79 -12.70
C PRO A 110 26.00 4.59 -13.99
N LYS A 111 26.18 3.93 -15.14
CA LYS A 111 25.94 4.58 -16.43
C LYS A 111 24.47 5.00 -16.51
N PRO A 112 24.16 6.24 -16.93
CA PRO A 112 22.78 6.64 -17.13
C PRO A 112 22.10 5.66 -18.11
N PRO A 113 20.80 5.37 -17.91
CA PRO A 113 20.08 4.49 -18.81
C PRO A 113 20.19 5.03 -20.24
N ARG A 114 20.50 4.15 -21.20
CA ARG A 114 20.55 4.55 -22.60
C ARG A 114 19.20 5.14 -22.99
N LYS A 115 19.22 6.30 -23.66
CA LYS A 115 18.00 6.92 -24.23
C LYS A 115 17.25 5.85 -25.04
N SER A 116 15.98 5.64 -24.70
CA SER A 116 15.10 4.75 -25.46
C SER A 116 15.04 5.24 -26.92
N ARG A 117 15.21 4.32 -27.88
CA ARG A 117 14.97 4.63 -29.31
C ARG A 117 13.48 4.71 -29.66
N ARG A 118 12.60 4.30 -28.76
CA ARG A 118 11.15 4.35 -28.98
C ARG A 118 10.66 5.75 -28.63
N THR A 119 10.03 6.42 -29.59
CA THR A 119 9.31 7.67 -29.37
C THR A 119 8.21 7.45 -28.32
N PRO A 120 8.03 8.36 -27.35
CA PRO A 120 6.90 8.30 -26.42
C PRO A 120 5.57 8.21 -27.18
N GLY A 121 4.63 7.42 -26.64
CA GLY A 121 3.27 7.39 -27.17
C GLY A 121 2.57 8.75 -27.00
N PRO A 122 1.50 9.02 -27.75
CA PRO A 122 0.74 10.27 -27.61
C PRO A 122 0.33 10.50 -26.14
N GLY A 123 0.72 11.65 -25.59
CA GLY A 123 0.46 12.03 -24.19
C GLY A 123 1.56 11.70 -23.18
N GLN A 124 2.73 11.21 -23.60
CA GLN A 124 3.87 11.00 -22.71
C GLN A 124 5.01 12.00 -22.98
N GLU A 125 5.49 12.67 -21.94
CA GLU A 125 6.63 13.59 -22.00
C GLU A 125 7.94 12.85 -21.70
N SER A 126 9.02 13.20 -22.40
CA SER A 126 10.36 12.71 -22.11
C SER A 126 11.00 13.53 -21.00
N LEU A 127 11.47 12.88 -19.94
CA LEU A 127 12.29 13.51 -18.91
C LEU A 127 13.74 13.56 -19.38
N ASP A 128 14.27 14.75 -19.59
CA ASP A 128 15.69 14.96 -19.83
C ASP A 128 16.44 14.92 -18.50
N PHE A 129 17.34 13.96 -18.37
CA PHE A 129 18.35 13.94 -17.31
C PHE A 129 19.63 14.51 -17.92
N SER A 130 20.11 15.63 -17.40
CA SER A 130 21.38 16.23 -17.80
C SER A 130 22.55 15.32 -17.41
N ASP A 131 23.60 15.32 -18.24
CA ASP A 131 24.87 14.62 -17.99
C ASP A 131 25.66 15.24 -16.83
#